data_AF-X1S5L1-F1
#
_entry.id   AF-X1S5L1-F1
#
_cell.length_a   1.000
_cell.length_b   1.000
_cell.length_c   1.000
_cell.angle_alpha   90.00
_cell.angle_beta   90.00
_cell.angle_gamma   90.00
#
_symmetry.space_group_name_H-M   'P 1'
#
loop_
_entity.id
_entity.type
_entity.pdbx_description
1 polymer ?
#
loop_
_entity_poly.entity_id
_entity_poly.type
_entity_poly.pdbx_seq_one_letter_code
_entity_poly.pdbx_strand_id
1 'polypeptide(L)'
;AIPAPGLDRLGRVDIEVSGCPALAKWVAKELGVDERSIEIRMVNSLASNKGIQPYDTYSKFRNAAIILQDADGSHIAALVQVINEFASSTGPLSEEQMVSIADAITRNTDKDSHYAIADEYLDALVTYIRILSGEMGVSTTDSVRFVTYKYVSRLTQDQNVGVAAFLAACSSVLGG
;
A
#
# COMPACT_ATOMS: atom_id res chain seq x y z
N ALA A 1 -40.82 -32.27 -16.11
CA ALA A 1 -40.16 -30.95 -16.24
C ALA A 1 -38.67 -31.17 -16.11
N ILE A 2 -37.89 -30.84 -17.15
CA ILE A 2 -36.44 -31.02 -17.20
C ILE A 2 -35.81 -29.83 -16.45
N PRO A 3 -34.91 -30.04 -15.47
CA PRO A 3 -34.19 -28.94 -14.85
C PRO A 3 -33.13 -28.40 -15.81
N ALA A 4 -33.15 -27.09 -16.04
CA ALA A 4 -32.15 -26.40 -16.85
C ALA A 4 -30.77 -26.48 -16.16
N PRO A 5 -29.71 -26.91 -16.86
CA PRO A 5 -28.36 -26.95 -16.33
C PRO A 5 -27.62 -25.62 -16.58
N GLY A 6 -26.81 -25.21 -15.61
CA GLY A 6 -25.70 -24.27 -15.84
C GLY A 6 -25.84 -22.89 -15.21
N LEU A 7 -25.57 -22.80 -13.90
CA LEU A 7 -25.01 -21.58 -13.27
C LEU A 7 -23.86 -21.92 -12.31
N ASP A 8 -23.22 -23.07 -12.52
CA ASP A 8 -21.92 -23.38 -11.95
C ASP A 8 -20.91 -23.13 -13.07
N ARG A 9 -20.04 -22.13 -12.90
CA ARG A 9 -19.01 -21.62 -13.84
C ARG A 9 -19.40 -20.35 -14.63
N LEU A 10 -19.50 -19.24 -13.92
CA LEU A 10 -18.89 -18.00 -14.44
C LEU A 10 -17.96 -17.44 -13.37
N GLY A 11 -16.78 -17.06 -13.85
CA GLY A 11 -15.63 -16.71 -13.04
C GLY A 11 -15.90 -15.57 -12.08
N ARG A 12 -15.19 -15.62 -10.97
CA ARG A 12 -15.06 -14.54 -9.99
C ARG A 12 -14.24 -13.42 -10.63
N VAL A 13 -14.81 -12.72 -11.60
CA VAL A 13 -14.24 -11.56 -12.28
C VAL A 13 -15.39 -10.59 -12.53
N ASP A 14 -15.70 -9.77 -11.53
CA ASP A 14 -16.52 -8.58 -11.75
C ASP A 14 -15.54 -7.41 -11.94
N ILE A 15 -15.05 -7.28 -13.18
CA ILE A 15 -14.32 -6.10 -13.65
C ILE A 15 -15.34 -5.25 -14.42
N GLU A 16 -15.73 -4.14 -13.81
CA GLU A 16 -16.11 -2.82 -14.38
C GLU A 16 -17.24 -2.18 -13.57
N VAL A 17 -16.87 -1.35 -12.59
CA VAL A 17 -17.77 -0.28 -12.15
C VAL A 17 -17.04 1.05 -12.37
N SER A 18 -17.21 1.58 -13.57
CA SER A 18 -16.84 2.92 -13.95
C SER A 18 -17.64 3.93 -13.11
N GLY A 19 -16.99 4.57 -12.15
CA GLY A 19 -17.55 5.68 -11.38
C GLY A 19 -16.93 5.86 -10.00
N CYS A 20 -16.71 7.13 -9.62
CA CYS A 20 -16.34 7.55 -8.27
C CYS A 20 -17.07 6.81 -7.11
N PRO A 21 -18.35 6.38 -7.24
CA PRO A 21 -19.03 5.65 -6.17
C PRO A 21 -18.41 4.28 -5.83
N ALA A 22 -17.96 3.51 -6.83
CA ALA A 22 -17.39 2.19 -6.58
C ALA A 22 -16.00 2.28 -5.96
N LEU A 23 -15.20 3.26 -6.39
CA LEU A 23 -13.92 3.58 -5.78
C LEU A 23 -14.12 4.09 -4.35
N ALA A 24 -15.09 4.99 -4.10
CA ALA A 24 -15.41 5.46 -2.76
C ALA A 24 -15.84 4.31 -1.83
N LYS A 25 -16.68 3.38 -2.32
CA LYS A 25 -17.09 2.18 -1.61
C LYS A 25 -15.91 1.27 -1.28
N TRP A 26 -15.00 1.08 -2.24
CA TRP A 26 -13.78 0.30 -2.04
C TRP A 26 -12.89 0.96 -0.97
N VAL A 27 -12.68 2.27 -1.04
CA VAL A 27 -11.90 3.05 -0.05
C VAL A 27 -12.53 2.96 1.35
N ALA A 28 -13.85 3.09 1.44
CA ALA A 28 -14.58 2.97 2.70
C ALA A 28 -14.36 1.57 3.33
N LYS A 29 -14.48 0.52 2.52
CA LYS A 29 -14.19 -0.86 2.94
C LYS A 29 -12.73 -1.05 3.32
N GLU A 30 -11.82 -0.44 2.56
CA GLU A 30 -10.38 -0.52 2.80
C GLU A 30 -10.04 0.08 4.16
N LEU A 31 -10.63 1.23 4.48
CA LEU A 31 -10.46 1.97 5.72
C LEU A 31 -11.32 1.47 6.89
N GLY A 32 -12.26 0.56 6.63
CA GLY A 32 -13.21 0.06 7.65
C GLY A 32 -14.17 1.13 8.16
N VAL A 33 -14.49 2.12 7.33
CA VAL A 33 -15.41 3.23 7.66
C VAL A 33 -16.66 3.19 6.78
N ASP A 34 -17.68 3.94 7.19
CA ASP A 34 -18.89 4.11 6.38
C ASP A 34 -18.61 4.94 5.12
N GLU A 35 -19.23 4.57 3.99
CA GLU A 35 -19.08 5.25 2.70
C GLU A 35 -19.40 6.76 2.81
N ARG A 36 -20.44 7.11 3.57
CA ARG A 36 -20.84 8.50 3.80
C ARG A 36 -19.76 9.30 4.53
N SER A 37 -18.97 8.63 5.38
CA SER A 37 -17.85 9.28 6.08
C SER A 37 -16.69 9.60 5.12
N ILE A 38 -16.48 8.77 4.10
CA ILE A 38 -15.50 9.03 3.03
C ILE A 38 -15.95 10.20 2.15
N GLU A 39 -17.23 10.23 1.77
CA GLU A 39 -17.80 11.32 0.97
C GLU A 39 -17.71 12.67 1.71
N ILE A 40 -18.09 12.73 2.99
CA ILE A 40 -17.99 13.95 3.80
C ILE A 40 -16.54 14.42 3.92
N ARG A 41 -15.59 13.51 4.17
CA ARG A 41 -14.16 13.86 4.22
C ARG A 41 -13.67 14.40 2.89
N MET A 42 -14.03 13.76 1.78
CA MET A 42 -13.62 14.21 0.45
C MET A 42 -14.20 15.59 0.11
N VAL A 43 -15.47 15.86 0.45
CA VAL A 43 -16.08 17.18 0.29
C VAL A 43 -15.35 18.24 1.13
N ASN A 44 -14.97 17.92 2.36
CA ASN A 44 -14.18 18.82 3.21
C ASN A 44 -12.77 19.06 2.63
N SER A 45 -12.11 18.02 2.14
CA SER A 45 -10.80 18.13 1.50
C SER A 45 -10.84 18.96 0.22
N LEU A 46 -11.88 18.82 -0.61
CA LEU A 46 -12.10 19.66 -1.80
C LEU A 46 -12.33 21.13 -1.43
N ALA A 47 -13.00 21.40 -0.32
CA ALA A 47 -13.20 22.75 0.19
C ALA A 47 -11.88 23.38 0.67
N SER A 48 -10.98 22.58 1.25
CA SER A 48 -9.65 23.01 1.73
C SER A 48 -8.58 23.03 0.64
N ASN A 49 -8.70 22.20 -0.41
CA ASN A 49 -7.74 22.08 -1.49
C ASN A 49 -8.44 21.75 -2.82
N LYS A 50 -8.67 22.78 -3.63
CA LYS A 50 -9.39 22.69 -4.91
C LYS A 50 -8.66 21.90 -6.00
N GLY A 51 -7.40 21.50 -5.78
CA GLY A 51 -6.62 20.68 -6.70
C GLY A 51 -6.86 19.18 -6.59
N ILE A 52 -7.62 18.72 -5.58
CA ILE A 52 -7.92 17.30 -5.39
C ILE A 52 -8.95 16.86 -6.44
N GLN A 53 -8.61 15.85 -7.23
CA GLN A 53 -9.58 15.14 -8.06
C GLN A 53 -9.92 13.81 -7.39
N PRO A 54 -11.14 13.63 -6.84
CA PRO A 54 -11.51 12.47 -6.03
C PRO A 54 -11.26 11.13 -6.75
N TYR A 55 -11.53 11.11 -8.06
CA TYR A 55 -11.28 9.94 -8.89
C TYR A 55 -9.79 9.57 -8.94
N ASP A 56 -8.93 10.55 -9.23
CA ASP A 56 -7.47 10.36 -9.26
C ASP A 56 -6.93 9.93 -7.90
N THR A 57 -7.39 10.58 -6.82
CA THR A 57 -7.01 10.25 -5.45
C THR A 57 -7.38 8.81 -5.09
N TYR A 58 -8.63 8.41 -5.31
CA TYR A 58 -9.08 7.05 -4.98
C TYR A 58 -8.42 6.00 -5.89
N SER A 59 -8.18 6.32 -7.15
CA SER A 59 -7.48 5.43 -8.09
C SER A 59 -6.03 5.20 -7.66
N LYS A 60 -5.28 6.26 -7.36
CA LYS A 60 -3.90 6.19 -6.85
C LYS A 60 -3.83 5.44 -5.52
N PHE A 61 -4.77 5.72 -4.62
CA PHE A 61 -4.85 5.04 -3.33
C PHE A 61 -5.09 3.53 -3.49
N ARG A 62 -6.00 3.14 -4.38
CA ARG A 62 -6.26 1.73 -4.69
C ARG A 62 -5.05 1.06 -5.34
N ASN A 63 -4.38 1.72 -6.28
CA ASN A 63 -3.17 1.18 -6.90
C ASN A 63 -2.06 0.96 -5.87
N ALA A 64 -1.82 1.95 -4.99
CA ALA A 64 -0.87 1.81 -3.90
C ALA A 64 -1.22 0.64 -2.98
N ALA A 65 -2.49 0.48 -2.62
CA ALA A 65 -2.94 -0.65 -1.81
C ALA A 65 -2.78 -2.02 -2.51
N ILE A 66 -2.95 -2.10 -3.82
CA ILE A 66 -2.72 -3.33 -4.61
C ILE A 66 -1.24 -3.71 -4.59
N ILE A 67 -0.34 -2.75 -4.76
CA ILE A 67 1.12 -2.97 -4.67
C ILE A 67 1.49 -3.40 -3.26
N LEU A 68 0.99 -2.70 -2.22
CA LEU A 68 1.26 -3.02 -0.83
C LEU A 68 0.68 -4.37 -0.38
N GLN A 69 -0.43 -4.80 -0.99
CA GLN A 69 -0.99 -6.13 -0.75
C GLN A 69 -0.01 -7.22 -1.19
N ASP A 70 0.81 -6.93 -2.20
CA ASP A 70 1.82 -7.84 -2.76
C ASP A 70 1.27 -9.26 -2.93
N ALA A 71 0.12 -9.39 -3.61
CA ALA A 71 -0.61 -10.65 -3.69
C ALA A 71 0.19 -11.79 -4.33
N ASP A 72 1.18 -11.44 -5.16
CA ASP A 72 2.11 -12.36 -5.82
C ASP A 72 3.37 -12.64 -4.98
N GLY A 73 3.66 -11.82 -3.97
CA GLY A 73 4.87 -11.95 -3.14
C GLY A 73 6.12 -11.33 -3.76
N SER A 74 6.04 -10.81 -4.98
CA SER A 74 7.19 -10.33 -5.75
C SER A 74 7.85 -9.09 -5.14
N HIS A 75 7.06 -8.14 -4.62
CA HIS A 75 7.60 -6.92 -4.02
C HIS A 75 8.30 -7.19 -2.70
N ILE A 76 7.70 -8.04 -1.84
CA ILE A 76 8.32 -8.45 -0.59
C ILE A 76 9.55 -9.31 -0.87
N ALA A 77 9.51 -10.22 -1.84
CA ALA A 77 10.68 -11.02 -2.22
C ALA A 77 11.83 -10.14 -2.72
N ALA A 78 11.54 -9.08 -3.49
CA ALA A 78 12.53 -8.11 -3.92
C ALA A 78 13.16 -7.36 -2.73
N LEU A 79 12.35 -6.90 -1.77
CA LEU A 79 12.83 -6.28 -0.53
C LEU A 79 13.69 -7.25 0.29
N VAL A 80 13.32 -8.53 0.37
CA VAL A 80 14.13 -9.57 1.03
C VAL A 80 15.49 -9.71 0.33
N GLN A 81 15.53 -9.74 -1.00
CA GLN A 81 16.78 -9.82 -1.75
C GLN A 81 17.68 -8.63 -1.47
N VAL A 82 17.14 -7.40 -1.57
CA VAL A 82 17.92 -6.19 -1.24
C VAL A 82 18.43 -6.27 0.19
N ILE A 83 17.57 -6.56 1.17
CA ILE A 83 17.97 -6.62 2.57
C ILE A 83 19.07 -7.66 2.81
N ASN A 84 18.99 -8.83 2.18
CA ASN A 84 19.98 -9.89 2.31
C ASN A 84 21.37 -9.50 1.76
N GLU A 85 21.46 -8.52 0.84
CA GLU A 85 22.74 -7.98 0.37
C GLU A 85 23.46 -7.13 1.45
N PHE A 86 22.69 -6.47 2.33
CA PHE A 86 23.23 -5.59 3.38
C PHE A 86 23.24 -6.24 4.77
N ALA A 87 22.44 -7.29 4.98
CA ALA A 87 22.31 -8.00 6.24
C ALA A 87 22.14 -9.50 6.00
N SER A 88 23.14 -10.28 6.41
CA SER A 88 23.10 -11.76 6.29
C SER A 88 22.24 -12.45 7.36
N SER A 89 21.50 -11.70 8.19
CA SER A 89 20.75 -12.21 9.34
C SER A 89 19.34 -11.65 9.34
N THR A 90 18.35 -12.50 9.64
CA THR A 90 16.93 -12.15 9.87
C THR A 90 16.70 -11.33 11.15
N GLY A 91 17.77 -10.83 11.77
CA GLY A 91 17.71 -9.95 12.93
C GLY A 91 17.23 -8.54 12.56
N PRO A 92 16.94 -7.70 13.57
CA PRO A 92 16.62 -6.30 13.34
C PRO A 92 17.79 -5.58 12.67
N LEU A 93 17.50 -4.85 11.61
CA LEU A 93 18.48 -4.04 10.87
C LEU A 93 18.99 -2.89 11.75
N SER A 94 20.29 -2.60 11.65
CA SER A 94 20.87 -1.37 12.21
C SER A 94 20.43 -0.15 11.39
N GLU A 95 20.41 1.03 12.01
CA GLU A 95 20.09 2.30 11.34
C GLU A 95 20.98 2.55 10.11
N GLU A 96 22.29 2.29 10.23
CA GLU A 96 23.24 2.42 9.13
C GLU A 96 22.91 1.47 7.96
N GLN A 97 22.42 0.27 8.26
CA GLN A 97 22.00 -0.69 7.23
C GLN A 97 20.72 -0.22 6.56
N MET A 98 19.75 0.28 7.33
CA MET A 98 18.50 0.81 6.78
C MET A 98 18.74 2.00 5.86
N VAL A 99 19.63 2.92 6.24
CA VAL A 99 20.04 4.05 5.38
C VAL A 99 20.75 3.54 4.13
N SER A 100 21.64 2.57 4.25
CA SER A 100 22.37 2.00 3.11
C SER A 100 21.44 1.28 2.12
N ILE A 101 20.46 0.52 2.64
CA ILE A 101 19.43 -0.14 1.83
C ILE A 101 18.58 0.90 1.09
N ALA A 102 18.09 1.93 1.78
CA ALA A 102 17.27 2.98 1.18
C ALA A 102 18.04 3.76 0.09
N ASP A 103 19.32 4.08 0.34
CA ASP A 103 20.20 4.73 -0.63
C ASP A 103 20.46 3.82 -1.85
N ALA A 104 20.68 2.52 -1.63
CA ALA A 104 20.88 1.56 -2.71
C ALA A 104 19.64 1.39 -3.60
N ILE A 105 18.44 1.33 -3.00
CA ILE A 105 17.16 1.29 -3.73
C ILE A 105 17.00 2.55 -4.58
N THR A 106 17.26 3.73 -4.00
CA THR A 106 17.12 5.02 -4.71
C THR A 106 18.12 5.17 -5.87
N ARG A 107 19.33 4.61 -5.73
CA ARG A 107 20.40 4.73 -6.74
C ARG A 107 20.29 3.73 -7.87
N ASN A 108 19.74 2.54 -7.62
CA ASN A 108 19.62 1.47 -8.62
C ASN A 108 18.23 1.50 -9.26
N THR A 109 18.10 2.32 -10.31
CA THR A 109 16.84 2.55 -11.04
C THR A 109 16.67 1.67 -12.28
N ASP A 110 17.53 0.65 -12.44
CA ASP A 110 17.39 -0.33 -13.52
C ASP A 110 16.05 -1.05 -13.41
N LYS A 111 15.20 -0.89 -14.43
CA LYS A 111 13.78 -1.29 -14.39
C LYS A 111 13.54 -2.79 -14.17
N ASP A 112 14.52 -3.62 -14.50
CA ASP A 112 14.45 -5.08 -14.34
C ASP A 112 15.14 -5.56 -13.05
N SER A 113 15.61 -4.64 -12.21
CA SER A 113 16.28 -4.97 -10.95
C SER A 113 15.27 -5.13 -9.81
N HIS A 114 15.59 -6.03 -8.87
CA HIS A 114 14.91 -6.14 -7.59
C HIS A 114 14.94 -4.82 -6.80
N TYR A 115 15.91 -3.93 -7.04
CA TYR A 115 15.92 -2.57 -6.48
C TYR A 115 14.74 -1.73 -6.99
N ALA A 116 14.40 -1.78 -8.28
CA ALA A 116 13.26 -1.03 -8.84
C ALA A 116 11.91 -1.57 -8.33
N ILE A 117 11.79 -2.89 -8.16
CA ILE A 117 10.60 -3.50 -7.57
C ILE A 117 10.46 -3.12 -6.09
N ALA A 118 11.57 -3.10 -5.34
CA ALA A 118 11.58 -2.64 -3.96
C ALA A 118 11.22 -1.14 -3.84
N ASP A 119 11.73 -0.31 -4.76
CA ASP A 119 11.38 1.12 -4.85
C ASP A 119 9.89 1.32 -5.11
N GLU A 120 9.30 0.56 -6.02
CA GLU A 120 7.86 0.63 -6.32
C GLU A 120 7.00 0.33 -5.07
N TYR A 121 7.41 -0.63 -4.24
CA TYR A 121 6.72 -0.92 -2.98
C TYR A 121 6.84 0.24 -1.98
N LEU A 122 8.02 0.86 -1.87
CA LEU A 122 8.24 1.99 -0.98
C LEU A 122 7.49 3.24 -1.46
N ASP A 123 7.46 3.51 -2.77
CA ASP A 123 6.67 4.59 -3.35
C ASP A 123 5.18 4.38 -3.11
N ALA A 124 4.69 3.14 -3.26
CA ALA A 124 3.31 2.79 -2.92
C ALA A 124 3.00 3.05 -1.43
N LEU A 125 3.92 2.71 -0.52
CA LEU A 125 3.79 3.00 0.92
C LEU A 125 3.66 4.51 1.17
N VAL A 126 4.57 5.30 0.58
CA VAL A 126 4.58 6.76 0.69
C VAL A 126 3.30 7.36 0.11
N THR A 127 2.89 6.91 -1.06
CA THR A 127 1.68 7.37 -1.75
C THR A 127 0.43 7.06 -0.93
N TYR A 128 0.33 5.86 -0.35
CA TYR A 128 -0.79 5.45 0.50
C TYR A 128 -0.90 6.35 1.75
N ILE A 129 0.21 6.58 2.45
CA ILE A 129 0.24 7.44 3.65
C ILE A 129 -0.08 8.89 3.26
N ARG A 130 0.53 9.42 2.19
CA ARG A 130 0.33 10.80 1.74
C ARG A 130 -1.11 11.07 1.35
N ILE A 131 -1.77 10.14 0.65
CA ILE A 131 -3.18 10.30 0.28
C ILE A 131 -4.05 10.27 1.55
N LEU A 132 -3.78 9.38 2.49
CA LEU A 132 -4.54 9.34 3.74
C LEU A 132 -4.40 10.63 4.55
N SER A 133 -3.17 11.11 4.72
CA SER A 133 -2.89 12.27 5.56
C SER A 133 -3.23 13.60 4.88
N GLY A 134 -2.83 13.77 3.62
CA GLY A 134 -2.96 15.02 2.88
C GLY A 134 -4.29 15.20 2.15
N GLU A 135 -4.92 14.11 1.69
CA GLU A 135 -6.12 14.19 0.84
C GLU A 135 -7.38 13.66 1.53
N MET A 136 -7.27 12.66 2.42
CA MET A 136 -8.41 12.11 3.14
C MET A 136 -8.55 12.63 4.58
N GLY A 137 -7.63 13.48 5.05
CA GLY A 137 -7.69 14.12 6.36
C GLY A 137 -7.55 13.15 7.55
N VAL A 138 -6.93 11.99 7.34
CA VAL A 138 -6.50 11.09 8.41
C VAL A 138 -5.25 11.69 9.06
N SER A 139 -5.00 11.49 10.34
CA SER A 139 -3.72 11.95 10.91
C SER A 139 -2.56 11.17 10.30
N THR A 140 -1.38 11.77 10.15
CA THR A 140 -0.19 11.05 9.64
C THR A 140 0.12 9.83 10.50
N THR A 141 0.01 9.96 11.83
CA THR A 141 0.18 8.87 12.79
C THR A 141 -0.83 7.74 12.58
N ASP A 142 -2.12 8.06 12.37
CA ASP A 142 -3.13 7.05 12.06
C ASP A 142 -2.89 6.38 10.71
N SER A 143 -2.43 7.14 9.72
CA SER A 143 -2.12 6.63 8.37
C SER A 143 -0.98 5.61 8.40
N VAL A 144 0.10 5.94 9.13
CA VAL A 144 1.25 5.05 9.39
C VAL A 144 0.81 3.80 10.16
N ARG A 145 -0.04 3.96 11.19
CA ARG A 145 -0.58 2.84 11.96
C ARG A 145 -1.44 1.92 11.09
N PHE A 146 -2.25 2.50 10.20
CA PHE A 146 -3.14 1.76 9.31
C PHE A 146 -2.34 0.88 8.34
N VAL A 147 -1.35 1.46 7.65
CA VAL A 147 -0.52 0.72 6.69
C VAL A 147 0.32 -0.35 7.38
N THR A 148 0.87 -0.04 8.57
CA THR A 148 1.64 -0.99 9.38
C THR A 148 0.78 -2.17 9.83
N TYR A 149 -0.44 -1.92 10.32
CA TYR A 149 -1.33 -2.99 10.77
C TYR A 149 -1.81 -3.88 9.62
N LYS A 150 -2.16 -3.28 8.48
CA LYS A 150 -2.72 -4.05 7.35
C LYS A 150 -1.70 -4.84 6.56
N TYR A 151 -0.57 -4.21 6.25
CA TYR A 151 0.39 -4.73 5.28
C TYR A 151 1.66 -5.25 5.97
N VAL A 152 2.25 -4.47 6.89
CA VAL A 152 3.52 -4.83 7.54
C VAL A 152 3.36 -5.92 8.60
N SER A 153 2.26 -5.92 9.36
CA SER A 153 2.04 -6.89 10.45
C SER A 153 1.78 -8.32 9.96
N ARG A 154 1.51 -8.52 8.67
CA ARG A 154 1.43 -9.86 8.08
C ARG A 154 2.84 -10.44 7.85
N LEU A 155 3.79 -9.58 7.49
CA LEU A 155 5.17 -9.97 7.20
C LEU A 155 5.90 -10.54 8.42
N THR A 156 5.53 -10.10 9.63
CA THR A 156 6.06 -10.67 10.88
C THR A 156 5.57 -12.10 11.14
N GLN A 157 4.43 -12.50 10.56
CA GLN A 157 3.91 -13.88 10.65
C GLN A 157 4.60 -14.81 9.65
N ASP A 158 4.97 -14.29 8.47
CA ASP A 158 5.60 -15.03 7.36
C ASP A 158 7.15 -15.10 7.43
N GLN A 159 7.75 -14.94 8.61
CA GLN A 159 9.21 -14.97 8.84
C GLN A 159 10.01 -13.84 8.14
N ASN A 160 9.35 -12.81 7.61
CA ASN A 160 9.98 -11.63 6.98
C ASN A 160 10.28 -10.53 7.99
N VAL A 161 10.88 -10.90 9.13
CA VAL A 161 11.11 -9.98 10.27
C VAL A 161 12.01 -8.80 9.90
N GLY A 162 13.04 -9.03 9.07
CA GLY A 162 13.92 -7.97 8.58
C GLY A 162 13.20 -6.95 7.70
N VAL A 163 12.33 -7.42 6.79
CA VAL A 163 11.49 -6.55 5.94
C VAL A 163 10.49 -5.78 6.80
N ALA A 164 9.86 -6.44 7.77
CA ALA A 164 8.91 -5.79 8.66
C ALA A 164 9.58 -4.68 9.50
N ALA A 165 10.79 -4.93 10.01
CA ALA A 165 11.57 -3.95 10.75
C ALA A 165 11.96 -2.76 9.85
N PHE A 166 12.42 -3.03 8.62
CA PHE A 166 12.75 -2.00 7.63
C PHE A 166 11.53 -1.11 7.33
N LEU A 167 10.39 -1.71 6.98
CA LEU A 167 9.16 -0.98 6.67
C LEU A 167 8.60 -0.21 7.86
N ALA A 168 8.72 -0.75 9.07
CA ALA A 168 8.32 -0.04 10.29
C ALA A 168 9.21 1.21 10.53
N ALA A 169 10.51 1.10 10.28
CA ALA A 169 11.42 2.25 10.37
C ALA A 169 11.10 3.30 9.29
N CYS A 170 10.93 2.89 8.02
CA CYS A 170 10.52 3.80 6.94
C CYS A 170 9.20 4.51 7.26
N SER A 171 8.21 3.77 7.76
CA SER A 171 6.90 4.35 8.11
C SER A 171 7.01 5.32 9.29
N SER A 172 7.91 5.07 10.24
CA SER A 172 8.15 5.96 11.39
C SER A 172 8.79 7.27 10.96
N VAL A 173 9.72 7.24 10.00
CA VAL A 173 10.31 8.45 9.40
C VAL A 173 9.25 9.29 8.69
N LEU A 174 8.28 8.66 8.01
CA LEU A 174 7.18 9.34 7.34
C LEU A 174 6.11 9.90 8.30
N GLY A 175 6.06 9.40 9.52
CA GLY A 175 5.08 9.78 10.56
C GLY A 175 5.54 10.86 11.52
N GLY A 176 6.83 11.22 11.49
CA GLY A 176 7.50 12.16 12.40
C GLY A 176 7.55 13.60 11.89
#